data_AF-A0A2V8XX63-F1
#
_entry.id   AF-A0A2V8XX63-F1
#
_cell.length_a   1.000
_cell.length_b   1.000
_cell.length_c   1.000
_cell.angle_alpha   90.00
_cell.angle_beta   90.00
_cell.angle_gamma   90.00
#
_symmetry.space_group_name_H-M   'P 1'
#
loop_
_entity.id
_entity.type
_entity.pdbx_description
1 polymer ?
#
loop_
_entity_poly.entity_id
_entity_poly.type
_entity_poly.pdbx_seq_one_letter_code
_entity_poly.pdbx_strand_id
1 'polypeptide(L)'
;MHISRRNFLHGMTASAGTLWSSRVTGLDNLAGRQFDCVVLDLTSHCVLGESLQGYQAAFADEHHCLAADRLDSRWRCRMVIAPGVGMMDPAIGRMLLELVQGGTRLVLESGAGFLSPAETAAHQRMLFRCFELEVEPPVDLWSGKLADDDLFASRSSPHRRKTIDGRQAIPYVRYVWPREIMVRGFTRVIPVSAKLGEVIGWVGSLAVASKRPVGRGTLIFLGSPLGPALRASDPEARSWLQSVVSV
;
A
#
# COMPACT_ATOMS: atom_id res chain seq x y z
N MET A 1 4.34 -15.31 27.46
CA MET A 1 2.97 -15.47 26.92
C MET A 1 2.98 -14.99 25.47
N HIS A 2 3.03 -15.91 24.51
CA HIS A 2 3.27 -15.59 23.10
C HIS A 2 1.92 -15.37 22.40
N ILE A 3 1.44 -14.13 22.37
CA ILE A 3 0.21 -13.78 21.67
C ILE A 3 0.51 -13.72 20.18
N SER A 4 -0.02 -14.69 19.41
CA SER A 4 0.02 -14.66 17.95
C SER A 4 -0.75 -13.44 17.44
N ARG A 5 -0.18 -12.69 16.49
CA ARG A 5 -0.77 -11.49 15.86
C ARG A 5 -2.21 -11.71 15.35
N ARG A 6 -2.58 -12.97 15.06
CA ARG A 6 -3.95 -13.37 14.66
C ARG A 6 -4.99 -13.18 15.77
N ASN A 7 -4.60 -13.24 17.04
CA ASN A 7 -5.53 -13.11 18.17
C ASN A 7 -5.74 -11.66 18.62
N PHE A 8 -4.83 -10.73 18.30
CA PHE A 8 -5.01 -9.32 18.65
C PHE A 8 -6.10 -8.64 17.79
N LEU A 9 -6.30 -9.11 16.55
CA LEU A 9 -7.34 -8.60 15.65
C LEU A 9 -8.74 -9.18 15.91
N HIS A 10 -8.84 -10.32 16.61
CA HIS A 10 -10.15 -10.87 17.03
C HIS A 10 -10.67 -10.28 18.35
N GLY A 11 -9.85 -9.55 19.11
CA GLY A 11 -10.20 -9.03 20.43
C GLY A 11 -10.89 -7.66 20.46
N MET A 12 -11.06 -6.97 19.33
CA MET A 12 -11.66 -5.62 19.26
C MET A 12 -12.93 -5.55 18.41
N THR A 13 -13.72 -6.61 18.35
CA THR A 13 -15.08 -6.58 17.77
C THR A 13 -16.12 -6.61 18.89
N ALA A 14 -16.29 -5.48 19.57
CA ALA A 14 -17.44 -5.25 20.45
C ALA A 14 -17.76 -3.75 20.55
N SER A 15 -18.00 -3.10 19.40
CA SER A 15 -18.84 -1.90 19.35
C SER A 15 -19.55 -1.84 18.01
N ALA A 16 -20.88 -1.82 18.07
CA ALA A 16 -21.79 -1.74 16.95
C ALA A 16 -21.62 -0.44 16.14
N GLY A 17 -21.85 -0.51 14.82
CA GLY A 17 -21.96 0.69 13.99
C GLY A 17 -21.92 0.40 12.49
N THR A 18 -23.11 0.40 11.88
CA THR A 18 -23.37 0.62 10.44
C THR A 18 -22.71 -0.32 9.42
N LEU A 19 -23.50 -1.33 9.02
CA LEU A 19 -23.42 -1.96 7.69
C LEU A 19 -23.74 -0.94 6.60
N TRP A 20 -22.74 -0.20 6.13
CA TRP A 20 -22.80 0.46 4.82
C TRP A 20 -21.94 -0.34 3.84
N SER A 21 -22.47 -1.48 3.41
CA SER A 21 -22.03 -2.12 2.17
C SER A 21 -22.77 -1.42 1.02
N SER A 22 -22.33 -0.22 0.67
CA SER A 22 -22.63 0.35 -0.66
C SER A 22 -21.80 -0.39 -1.71
N ARG A 23 -22.08 -1.69 -1.89
CA ARG A 23 -21.81 -2.33 -3.17
C ARG A 23 -22.77 -1.68 -4.15
N VAL A 24 -22.26 -0.86 -5.05
CA VAL A 24 -23.04 -0.38 -6.20
C VAL A 24 -23.24 -1.58 -7.12
N THR A 25 -24.20 -2.44 -6.78
CA THR A 25 -24.76 -3.43 -7.70
C THR A 25 -25.61 -2.66 -8.71
N GLY A 26 -24.96 -2.15 -9.75
CA GLY A 26 -25.59 -1.32 -10.78
C GLY A 26 -24.58 -0.68 -11.74
N LEU A 27 -23.64 -1.47 -12.26
CA LEU A 27 -22.61 -0.99 -13.20
C LEU A 27 -23.07 -0.95 -14.68
N ASP A 28 -24.29 -1.39 -14.99
CA ASP A 28 -24.71 -1.59 -16.39
C ASP A 28 -24.92 -0.29 -17.19
N ASN A 29 -25.00 0.88 -16.52
CA ASN A 29 -25.27 2.18 -17.17
C ASN A 29 -24.15 3.23 -17.08
N LEU A 30 -22.91 2.84 -16.77
CA LEU A 30 -21.77 3.78 -16.63
C LEU A 30 -20.90 3.90 -17.90
N ALA A 31 -21.41 3.46 -19.05
CA ALA A 31 -20.68 3.53 -20.31
C ALA A 31 -20.28 4.99 -20.63
N GLY A 32 -18.98 5.24 -20.79
CA GLY A 32 -18.44 6.56 -21.12
C GLY A 32 -18.17 7.49 -19.93
N ARG A 33 -18.40 7.06 -18.68
CA ARG A 33 -17.97 7.84 -17.52
C ARG A 33 -16.45 7.83 -17.37
N GLN A 34 -15.92 9.00 -17.05
CA GLN A 34 -14.54 9.21 -16.66
C GLN A 34 -14.46 9.24 -15.13
N PHE A 35 -13.56 8.45 -14.58
CA PHE A 35 -13.27 8.42 -13.15
C PHE A 35 -11.87 8.98 -12.91
N ASP A 36 -11.70 9.74 -11.83
CA ASP A 36 -10.37 10.21 -11.43
C ASP A 36 -9.60 9.08 -10.75
N CYS A 37 -10.28 8.27 -9.93
CA CYS A 37 -9.70 7.15 -9.24
C CYS A 37 -10.60 5.91 -9.22
N VAL A 38 -9.99 4.72 -9.31
CA VAL A 38 -10.67 3.44 -9.06
C VAL A 38 -9.89 2.65 -8.01
N VAL A 39 -10.54 2.24 -6.94
CA VAL A 39 -10.02 1.28 -5.96
C VAL A 39 -10.46 -0.12 -6.38
N LEU A 40 -9.49 -0.95 -6.74
CA LEU A 40 -9.72 -2.28 -7.27
C LEU A 40 -9.71 -3.33 -6.15
N ASP A 41 -10.86 -3.95 -5.90
CA ASP A 41 -10.98 -5.15 -5.08
C ASP A 41 -10.53 -6.37 -5.89
N LEU A 42 -9.29 -6.80 -5.68
CA LEU A 42 -8.74 -7.98 -6.33
C LEU A 42 -9.20 -9.30 -5.68
N THR A 43 -10.20 -9.28 -4.79
CA THR A 43 -10.82 -10.44 -4.15
C THR A 43 -9.78 -11.35 -3.48
N SER A 44 -9.61 -12.59 -3.96
CA SER A 44 -8.63 -13.56 -3.45
C SER A 44 -7.17 -13.12 -3.58
N HIS A 45 -6.87 -12.09 -4.37
CA HIS A 45 -5.52 -11.55 -4.52
C HIS A 45 -5.26 -10.31 -3.65
N CYS A 46 -6.27 -9.83 -2.91
CA CYS A 46 -6.09 -8.85 -1.84
C CYS A 46 -5.97 -9.60 -0.50
N VAL A 47 -4.75 -9.67 0.05
CA VAL A 47 -4.49 -10.39 1.32
C VAL A 47 -4.63 -9.50 2.55
N LEU A 48 -4.95 -8.22 2.37
CA LEU A 48 -5.10 -7.24 3.42
C LEU A 48 -6.41 -6.46 3.25
N GLY A 49 -7.52 -7.07 3.71
CA GLY A 49 -8.85 -6.49 3.60
C GLY A 49 -9.00 -5.16 4.34
N GLU A 50 -8.25 -4.96 5.43
CA GLU A 50 -8.14 -3.68 6.14
C GLU A 50 -7.67 -2.55 5.21
N SER A 51 -6.76 -2.86 4.28
CA SER A 51 -6.23 -1.88 3.36
C SER A 51 -7.27 -1.46 2.34
N LEU A 52 -7.95 -2.42 1.72
CA LEU A 52 -9.06 -2.18 0.80
C LEU A 52 -10.13 -1.30 1.45
N GLN A 53 -10.55 -1.65 2.67
CA GLN A 53 -11.52 -0.86 3.44
C GLN A 53 -11.01 0.55 3.74
N GLY A 54 -9.72 0.71 4.00
CA GLY A 54 -9.11 2.02 4.24
C GLY A 54 -9.18 2.95 3.01
N TYR A 55 -8.82 2.45 1.83
CA TYR A 55 -8.97 3.22 0.59
C TYR A 55 -10.43 3.51 0.28
N GLN A 56 -11.32 2.53 0.44
CA GLN A 56 -12.77 2.74 0.24
C GLN A 56 -13.32 3.83 1.19
N ALA A 57 -12.94 3.81 2.46
CA ALA A 57 -13.35 4.81 3.45
C ALA A 57 -12.73 6.19 3.16
N ALA A 58 -11.53 6.25 2.59
CA ALA A 58 -10.91 7.51 2.18
C ALA A 58 -11.69 8.20 1.06
N PHE A 59 -12.34 7.43 0.19
CA PHE A 59 -13.07 7.91 -0.99
C PHE A 59 -14.60 7.87 -0.87
N ALA A 60 -15.15 7.53 0.30
CA ALA A 60 -16.58 7.33 0.47
C ALA A 60 -17.43 8.55 0.05
N ASP A 61 -16.90 9.76 0.23
CA ASP A 61 -17.57 11.03 -0.09
C ASP A 61 -17.13 11.62 -1.45
N GLU A 62 -16.27 10.94 -2.21
CA GLU A 62 -15.70 11.45 -3.47
C GLU A 62 -16.42 10.84 -4.68
N HIS A 63 -17.33 11.60 -5.29
CA HIS A 63 -18.14 11.13 -6.44
C HIS A 63 -17.34 10.74 -7.70
N HIS A 64 -16.05 11.08 -7.76
CA HIS A 64 -15.15 10.75 -8.88
C HIS A 64 -14.30 9.50 -8.63
N CYS A 65 -14.49 8.86 -7.48
CA CYS A 65 -13.76 7.67 -7.05
C CYS A 65 -14.72 6.48 -6.98
N LEU A 66 -14.33 5.35 -7.59
CA LEU A 66 -15.17 4.14 -7.63
C LEU A 66 -14.45 2.97 -6.96
N ALA A 67 -15.15 2.23 -6.10
CA ALA A 67 -14.75 0.90 -5.69
C ALA A 67 -15.29 -0.12 -6.70
N ALA A 68 -14.42 -0.93 -7.30
CA ALA A 68 -14.80 -1.92 -8.30
C ALA A 68 -14.09 -3.25 -8.05
N ASP A 69 -14.75 -4.37 -8.32
CA ASP A 69 -14.18 -5.72 -8.30
C ASP A 69 -13.61 -6.14 -9.67
N ARG A 70 -14.01 -5.43 -10.73
CA ARG A 70 -13.56 -5.63 -12.10
C ARG A 70 -13.43 -4.30 -12.82
N LEU A 71 -12.46 -4.20 -13.72
CA LEU A 71 -12.33 -3.06 -14.61
C LEU A 71 -13.08 -3.33 -15.91
N ASP A 72 -13.94 -2.38 -16.28
CA ASP A 72 -14.57 -2.35 -17.59
C ASP A 72 -13.64 -1.63 -18.57
N SER A 73 -13.38 -2.23 -19.74
CA SER A 73 -12.53 -1.64 -20.78
C SER A 73 -13.08 -0.31 -21.32
N ARG A 74 -14.35 -0.01 -21.06
CA ARG A 74 -15.01 1.25 -21.41
C ARG A 74 -14.68 2.39 -20.43
N TRP A 75 -14.13 2.11 -19.25
CA TRP A 75 -13.80 3.14 -18.29
C TRP A 75 -12.51 3.86 -18.67
N ARG A 76 -12.55 5.20 -18.63
CA ARG A 76 -11.34 6.01 -18.65
C ARG A 76 -11.03 6.40 -17.22
N CYS A 77 -9.96 5.83 -16.68
CA CYS A 77 -9.51 6.13 -15.33
C CYS A 77 -8.12 6.76 -15.36
N ARG A 78 -7.92 7.86 -14.60
CA ARG A 78 -6.59 8.47 -14.46
C ARG A 78 -5.72 7.70 -13.47
N MET A 79 -6.32 7.10 -12.45
CA MET A 79 -5.62 6.38 -11.39
C MET A 79 -6.34 5.10 -10.97
N VAL A 80 -5.60 4.00 -10.88
CA VAL A 80 -6.07 2.75 -10.28
C VAL A 80 -5.25 2.47 -9.02
N ILE A 81 -5.92 2.09 -7.95
CA ILE A 81 -5.30 1.66 -6.70
C ILE A 81 -5.62 0.18 -6.51
N ALA A 82 -4.58 -0.64 -6.32
CA ALA A 82 -4.66 -2.04 -5.99
C ALA A 82 -4.15 -2.23 -4.55
N PRO A 83 -5.05 -2.29 -3.54
CA PRO A 83 -4.67 -2.42 -2.14
C PRO A 83 -4.21 -3.83 -1.78
N GLY A 84 -3.25 -3.96 -0.86
CA GLY A 84 -2.94 -5.24 -0.20
C GLY A 84 -2.64 -6.41 -1.13
N VAL A 85 -2.03 -6.18 -2.29
CA VAL A 85 -1.81 -7.18 -3.33
C VAL A 85 -0.91 -8.30 -2.82
N GLY A 86 -1.45 -9.51 -2.77
CA GLY A 86 -0.73 -10.74 -2.42
C GLY A 86 -0.26 -11.49 -3.67
N MET A 87 -0.41 -12.82 -3.66
CA MET A 87 -0.07 -13.63 -4.82
C MET A 87 -0.96 -13.25 -6.01
N MET A 88 -0.36 -12.77 -7.10
CA MET A 88 -1.06 -12.44 -8.34
C MET A 88 -0.93 -13.58 -9.34
N ASP A 89 -2.01 -13.89 -10.03
CA ASP A 89 -1.91 -14.70 -11.24
C ASP A 89 -1.42 -13.86 -12.44
N PRO A 90 -0.99 -14.51 -13.55
CA PRO A 90 -0.52 -13.79 -14.73
C PRO A 90 -1.57 -12.91 -15.41
N ALA A 91 -2.87 -13.21 -15.27
CA ALA A 91 -3.93 -12.46 -15.93
C ALA A 91 -4.13 -11.10 -15.25
N ILE A 92 -4.14 -11.07 -13.91
CA ILE A 92 -4.19 -9.83 -13.13
C ILE A 92 -2.94 -8.99 -13.37
N GLY A 93 -1.76 -9.61 -13.33
CA GLY A 93 -0.51 -8.91 -13.59
C GLY A 93 -0.46 -8.26 -14.97
N ARG A 94 -0.97 -8.96 -16.00
CA ARG A 94 -1.08 -8.42 -17.37
C ARG A 94 -2.08 -7.28 -17.45
N MET A 95 -3.27 -7.44 -16.87
CA MET A 95 -4.30 -6.39 -16.84
C MET A 95 -3.76 -5.10 -16.19
N LEU A 96 -3.10 -5.21 -15.04
CA LEU A 96 -2.49 -4.05 -14.36
C LEU A 96 -1.37 -3.40 -15.19
N LEU A 97 -0.56 -4.22 -15.88
CA LEU A 97 0.48 -3.74 -16.77
C LEU A 97 -0.09 -2.99 -17.98
N GLU A 98 -1.13 -3.53 -18.62
CA GLU A 98 -1.79 -2.91 -19.77
C GLU A 98 -2.39 -1.54 -19.40
N LEU A 99 -2.99 -1.42 -18.21
CA LEU A 99 -3.52 -0.15 -17.71
C LEU A 99 -2.43 0.92 -17.57
N VAL A 100 -1.33 0.58 -16.89
CA VAL A 100 -0.24 1.53 -16.66
C VAL A 100 0.45 1.89 -17.97
N GLN A 101 0.72 0.91 -18.85
CA GLN A 101 1.28 1.18 -20.17
C GLN A 101 0.35 2.06 -21.02
N GLY A 102 -0.97 1.88 -20.86
CA GLY A 102 -2.02 2.65 -21.53
C GLY A 102 -2.08 4.13 -21.13
N GLY A 103 -1.49 4.52 -19.99
CA GLY A 103 -1.50 5.90 -19.49
C GLY A 103 -2.03 6.07 -18.06
N THR A 104 -2.50 4.98 -17.43
CA THR A 104 -3.07 5.02 -16.08
C THR A 104 -1.95 5.14 -15.04
N ARG A 105 -2.20 5.88 -13.94
CA ARG A 105 -1.34 5.80 -12.75
C ARG A 105 -1.78 4.63 -11.90
N LEU A 106 -0.89 3.70 -11.60
CA LEU A 106 -1.19 2.53 -10.77
C LEU A 106 -0.51 2.69 -9.42
N VAL A 107 -1.30 2.79 -8.34
CA VAL A 107 -0.80 2.57 -6.98
C VAL A 107 -0.95 1.08 -6.66
N LEU A 108 0.17 0.38 -6.55
CA LEU A 108 0.22 -1.02 -6.16
C LEU A 108 0.76 -1.11 -4.73
N GLU A 109 -0.12 -1.43 -3.79
CA GLU A 109 0.27 -1.66 -2.41
C GLU A 109 0.50 -3.15 -2.17
N SER A 110 1.68 -3.53 -1.69
CA SER A 110 2.03 -4.93 -1.44
C SER A 110 1.48 -5.44 -0.12
N GLY A 111 0.80 -6.58 -0.16
CA GLY A 111 0.42 -7.38 1.00
C GLY A 111 1.47 -8.44 1.38
N ALA A 112 2.67 -8.44 0.79
CA ALA A 112 3.62 -9.56 0.96
C ALA A 112 4.09 -9.77 2.40
N GLY A 113 3.96 -8.76 3.27
CA GLY A 113 4.22 -8.90 4.71
C GLY A 113 3.37 -9.96 5.41
N PHE A 114 2.24 -10.36 4.80
CA PHE A 114 1.30 -11.34 5.33
C PHE A 114 1.37 -12.71 4.64
N LEU A 115 2.20 -12.84 3.60
CA LEU A 115 2.36 -14.07 2.84
C LEU A 115 3.33 -15.05 3.53
N SER A 116 3.22 -16.33 3.20
CA SER A 116 4.28 -17.31 3.49
C SER A 116 5.53 -17.02 2.64
N PRO A 117 6.71 -17.60 2.99
CA PRO A 117 7.92 -17.41 2.18
C PRO A 117 7.78 -17.86 0.72
N ALA A 118 7.08 -18.97 0.46
CA ALA A 118 6.87 -19.47 -0.90
C ALA A 118 5.96 -18.53 -1.73
N GLU A 119 4.89 -18.04 -1.13
CA GLU A 119 3.99 -17.06 -1.74
C GLU A 119 4.68 -15.70 -1.95
N THR A 120 5.53 -15.27 -1.01
CA THR A 120 6.37 -14.08 -1.14
C THR A 120 7.29 -14.19 -2.35
N ALA A 121 7.97 -15.33 -2.52
CA ALA A 121 8.83 -15.55 -3.67
C ALA A 121 8.04 -15.56 -5.00
N ALA A 122 6.81 -16.09 -4.99
CA ALA A 122 5.93 -16.02 -6.16
C ALA A 122 5.48 -14.58 -6.47
N HIS A 123 5.12 -13.81 -5.45
CA HIS A 123 4.77 -12.39 -5.56
C HIS A 123 5.93 -11.56 -6.12
N GLN A 124 7.14 -11.74 -5.60
CA GLN A 124 8.38 -11.11 -6.10
C GLN A 124 8.61 -11.40 -7.58
N ARG A 125 8.52 -12.68 -7.97
CA ARG A 125 8.67 -13.07 -9.39
C ARG A 125 7.62 -12.41 -10.28
N MET A 126 6.40 -12.25 -9.79
CA MET A 126 5.35 -11.60 -10.57
C MET A 126 5.53 -10.08 -10.69
N LEU A 127 5.93 -9.41 -9.61
CA LEU A 127 6.28 -7.99 -9.64
C LEU A 127 7.44 -7.73 -10.62
N PHE A 128 8.46 -8.58 -10.59
CA PHE A 128 9.57 -8.49 -11.53
C PHE A 128 9.13 -8.79 -12.98
N ARG A 129 8.36 -9.85 -13.21
CA ARG A 129 7.92 -10.22 -14.57
C ARG A 129 7.01 -9.18 -15.21
N CYS A 130 6.04 -8.67 -14.46
CA CYS A 130 5.04 -7.75 -15.02
C CYS A 130 5.57 -6.33 -15.09
N PHE A 131 6.32 -5.89 -14.07
CA PHE A 131 6.69 -4.50 -13.96
C PHE A 131 8.20 -4.28 -14.10
N GLU A 132 9.05 -5.28 -13.97
CA GLU A 132 10.50 -5.14 -13.72
C GLU A 132 10.79 -4.51 -12.34
N LEU A 133 9.91 -4.78 -11.37
CA LEU A 133 10.04 -4.28 -10.01
C LEU A 133 10.76 -5.33 -9.14
N GLU A 134 11.97 -5.02 -8.74
CA GLU A 134 12.75 -5.82 -7.79
C GLU A 134 12.38 -5.44 -6.35
N VAL A 135 11.94 -6.42 -5.55
CA VAL A 135 11.62 -6.22 -4.13
C VAL A 135 12.24 -7.34 -3.29
N GLU A 136 12.58 -7.02 -2.04
CA GLU A 136 13.22 -7.93 -1.10
C GLU A 136 12.20 -8.66 -0.21
N PRO A 137 12.62 -9.71 0.52
CA PRO A 137 11.74 -10.37 1.49
C PRO A 137 11.23 -9.41 2.58
N PRO A 138 10.03 -9.64 3.14
CA PRO A 138 9.47 -8.79 4.18
C PRO A 138 10.37 -8.68 5.43
N VAL A 139 10.58 -7.45 5.89
CA VAL A 139 11.36 -7.12 7.08
C VAL A 139 10.42 -6.77 8.24
N ASP A 140 10.58 -7.40 9.40
CA ASP A 140 9.77 -7.13 10.58
C ASP A 140 10.32 -5.94 11.38
N LEU A 141 9.65 -4.80 11.24
CA LEU A 141 10.00 -3.54 11.92
C LEU A 141 9.93 -3.63 13.45
N TRP A 142 9.22 -4.61 13.98
CA TRP A 142 9.07 -4.84 15.42
C TRP A 142 9.95 -5.98 15.93
N SER A 143 10.84 -6.53 15.11
CA SER A 143 11.89 -7.40 15.64
C SER A 143 12.97 -6.53 16.30
N GLY A 144 13.30 -6.80 17.56
CA GLY A 144 14.32 -6.02 18.30
C GLY A 144 15.69 -5.96 17.62
N LYS A 145 15.95 -6.84 16.65
CA LYS A 145 17.16 -6.84 15.81
C LYS A 145 17.32 -5.59 14.94
N LEU A 146 16.22 -4.95 14.52
CA LEU A 146 16.30 -3.72 13.72
C LEU A 146 16.57 -2.45 14.56
N ALA A 147 16.40 -2.51 15.88
CA ALA A 147 16.60 -1.36 16.75
C ALA A 147 18.07 -1.12 17.10
N ASP A 148 18.91 -2.16 17.00
CA ASP A 148 20.35 -2.08 17.28
C ASP A 148 21.19 -1.73 16.04
N ASP A 149 20.72 -2.05 14.83
CA ASP A 149 21.43 -1.78 13.57
C ASP A 149 20.90 -0.51 12.88
N ASP A 150 21.66 0.60 12.98
CA ASP A 150 21.85 1.73 12.05
C ASP A 150 20.67 2.44 11.32
N LEU A 151 19.43 1.94 11.37
CA LEU A 151 18.31 2.47 10.60
C LEU A 151 17.84 3.85 11.08
N PHE A 152 18.05 4.19 12.35
CA PHE A 152 17.67 5.47 12.94
C PHE A 152 18.86 6.40 13.24
N ALA A 153 20.09 6.02 12.83
CA ALA A 153 21.31 6.72 13.22
C ALA A 153 21.64 7.99 12.39
N SER A 154 20.93 8.26 11.28
CA SER A 154 21.24 9.41 10.42
C SER A 154 20.49 10.69 10.82
N ARG A 155 20.88 11.26 11.96
CA ARG A 155 20.89 12.71 12.25
C ARG A 155 21.60 12.92 13.58
N SER A 156 22.92 13.13 13.49
CA SER A 156 23.79 13.52 14.59
C SER A 156 23.29 14.83 15.23
N SER A 157 22.47 14.70 16.27
CA SER A 157 22.19 15.78 17.22
C SER A 157 23.00 15.51 18.49
N PRO A 158 23.68 16.49 19.11
CA PRO A 158 24.59 16.24 20.25
C PRO A 158 23.88 15.77 21.52
N HIS A 159 22.55 15.76 21.54
CA HIS A 159 21.79 15.15 22.63
C HIS A 159 21.70 13.65 22.41
N ARG A 160 22.75 12.97 22.86
CA ARG A 160 22.77 11.55 23.25
C ARG A 160 21.52 11.27 24.08
N ARG A 161 20.43 10.86 23.43
CA ARG A 161 19.28 10.28 24.10
C ARG A 161 19.79 9.01 24.75
N LYS A 162 20.12 9.11 26.04
CA LYS A 162 20.11 7.98 26.96
C LYS A 162 18.87 7.17 26.59
N THR A 163 19.08 5.91 26.20
CA THR A 163 18.05 4.90 26.12
C THR A 163 17.44 4.78 27.51
N ILE A 164 16.39 5.58 27.74
CA ILE A 164 15.53 5.47 28.91
C ILE A 164 14.60 4.31 28.59
N ASP A 165 14.80 3.21 29.32
CA ASP A 165 13.93 2.03 29.42
C ASP A 165 13.44 1.43 28.11
N GLY A 166 14.12 0.38 27.63
CA GLY A 166 13.56 -0.85 27.00
C GLY A 166 12.37 -0.77 26.03
N ARG A 167 12.00 0.41 25.55
CA ARG A 167 10.82 0.69 24.73
C ARG A 167 11.29 0.79 23.30
N GLN A 168 11.02 -0.28 22.57
CA GLN A 168 11.18 -0.34 21.12
C GLN A 168 10.56 0.90 20.48
N ALA A 169 11.35 1.67 19.73
CA ALA A 169 10.85 2.84 19.03
C ALA A 169 9.74 2.42 18.07
N ILE A 170 8.61 3.14 18.10
CA ILE A 170 7.50 2.91 17.16
C ILE A 170 8.01 3.22 15.75
N PRO A 171 7.96 2.27 14.80
CA PRO A 171 8.47 2.51 13.47
C PRO A 171 7.52 3.39 12.67
N TYR A 172 8.10 4.29 11.88
CA TYR A 172 7.38 5.17 10.96
C TYR A 172 7.93 5.01 9.54
N VAL A 173 7.03 5.09 8.58
CA VAL A 173 7.32 5.21 7.15
C VAL A 173 7.29 6.68 6.79
N ARG A 174 8.41 7.17 6.26
CA ARG A 174 8.50 8.51 5.69
C ARG A 174 8.23 8.44 4.21
N TYR A 175 7.11 8.97 3.74
CA TYR A 175 6.93 9.21 2.30
C TYR A 175 7.40 10.61 1.98
N VAL A 176 8.07 10.80 0.84
CA VAL A 176 8.66 12.10 0.42
C VAL A 176 8.02 12.67 -0.85
N TRP A 177 7.19 11.89 -1.53
CA TRP A 177 6.45 12.31 -2.72
C TRP A 177 5.00 11.81 -2.60
N PRO A 178 3.99 12.58 -3.06
CA PRO A 178 4.11 13.92 -3.67
C PRO A 178 4.34 15.04 -2.65
N ARG A 179 4.22 14.71 -1.37
CA ARG A 179 4.59 15.55 -0.22
C ARG A 179 5.25 14.71 0.85
N GLU A 180 6.05 15.34 1.68
CA GLU A 180 6.65 14.68 2.84
C GLU A 180 5.60 14.47 3.93
N ILE A 181 5.46 13.22 4.38
CA ILE A 181 4.57 12.79 5.46
C ILE A 181 5.21 11.67 6.28
N MET A 182 4.72 11.46 7.49
CA MET A 182 5.16 10.38 8.38
C MET A 182 3.95 9.55 8.82
N VAL A 183 3.89 8.29 8.37
CA VAL A 183 2.81 7.38 8.74
C VAL A 183 3.36 6.25 9.59
N ARG A 184 2.63 5.90 10.64
CA ARG A 184 3.05 4.83 11.54
C ARG A 184 3.05 3.48 10.81
N GLY A 185 4.15 2.74 10.93
CA GLY A 185 4.27 1.38 10.41
C GLY A 185 3.66 0.36 11.38
N PHE A 186 2.69 -0.43 10.91
CA PHE A 186 2.01 -1.43 11.74
C PHE A 186 2.42 -2.87 11.45
N THR A 187 3.20 -3.10 10.39
CA THR A 187 3.44 -4.43 9.82
C THR A 187 4.90 -4.62 9.40
N ARG A 188 5.19 -5.77 8.80
CA ARG A 188 6.41 -5.95 8.01
C ARG A 188 6.37 -5.01 6.80
N VAL A 189 7.54 -4.57 6.35
CA VAL A 189 7.71 -3.80 5.12
C VAL A 189 8.42 -4.62 4.07
N ILE A 190 8.18 -4.28 2.81
CA ILE A 190 8.76 -4.90 1.64
C ILE A 190 9.76 -3.89 1.07
N PRO A 191 11.08 -4.10 1.26
CA PRO A 191 12.06 -3.21 0.65
C PRO A 191 12.00 -3.28 -0.87
N VAL A 192 12.22 -2.16 -1.54
CA VAL A 192 12.15 -2.02 -3.00
C VAL A 192 13.46 -1.48 -3.55
N SER A 193 13.92 -2.09 -4.63
CA SER A 193 15.04 -1.60 -5.42
C SER A 193 14.54 -0.57 -6.44
N ALA A 194 15.04 0.65 -6.36
CA ALA A 194 14.65 1.75 -7.23
C ALA A 194 15.58 1.91 -8.45
N LYS A 195 16.19 0.81 -8.95
CA LYS A 195 17.09 0.87 -10.13
C LYS A 195 16.48 1.56 -11.34
N LEU A 196 15.17 1.41 -11.53
CA LEU A 196 14.41 1.94 -12.67
C LEU A 196 13.47 3.09 -12.26
N GLY A 197 13.64 3.69 -11.09
CA GLY A 197 12.67 4.64 -10.53
C GLY A 197 13.22 5.56 -9.45
N GLU A 198 12.30 6.32 -8.87
CA GLU A 198 12.55 7.23 -7.75
C GLU A 198 12.09 6.55 -6.45
N VAL A 199 12.92 6.55 -5.41
CA VAL A 199 12.47 6.15 -4.06
C VAL A 199 11.62 7.25 -3.48
N ILE A 200 10.37 6.93 -3.15
CA ILE A 200 9.40 7.89 -2.60
C ILE A 200 9.03 7.60 -1.15
N GLY A 201 9.57 6.53 -0.54
CA GLY A 201 9.30 6.22 0.85
C GLY A 201 10.36 5.35 1.52
N TRP A 202 10.56 5.60 2.81
CA TRP A 202 11.67 5.08 3.61
C TRP A 202 11.22 4.62 4.98
N VAL A 203 11.85 3.56 5.50
CA VAL A 203 11.88 3.24 6.94
C VAL A 203 13.34 3.17 7.36
N GLY A 204 13.82 4.18 8.07
CA GLY A 204 15.25 4.34 8.29
C GLY A 204 16.01 4.45 6.97
N SER A 205 16.98 3.56 6.72
CA SER A 205 17.70 3.47 5.44
C SER A 205 17.03 2.54 4.41
N LEU A 206 15.96 1.82 4.78
CA LEU A 206 15.28 0.90 3.85
C LEU A 206 14.34 1.69 2.95
N ALA A 207 14.56 1.61 1.63
CA ALA A 207 13.61 2.07 0.63
C ALA A 207 12.40 1.13 0.61
N VAL A 208 11.19 1.64 0.85
CA VAL A 208 9.97 0.83 0.94
C VAL A 208 8.86 1.32 0.00
N ALA A 209 9.09 2.38 -0.75
CA ALA A 209 8.17 2.81 -1.79
C ALA A 209 8.93 3.44 -2.95
N SER A 210 8.44 3.21 -4.17
CA SER A 210 9.07 3.71 -5.38
C SER A 210 8.05 4.19 -6.40
N LYS A 211 8.41 5.17 -7.21
CA LYS A 211 7.61 5.65 -8.34
C LYS A 211 8.44 5.56 -9.62
N ARG A 212 7.83 5.14 -10.72
CA ARG A 212 8.49 5.21 -12.04
C ARG A 212 7.53 5.25 -13.22
N PRO A 213 7.97 5.76 -14.38
CA PRO A 213 7.24 5.64 -15.62
C PRO A 213 7.15 4.18 -16.07
N VAL A 214 6.00 3.78 -16.61
CA VAL A 214 5.82 2.49 -17.31
C VAL A 214 4.92 2.73 -18.52
N GLY A 215 5.48 2.63 -19.72
CA GLY A 215 4.78 3.04 -20.95
C GLY A 215 4.37 4.52 -20.87
N ARG A 216 3.07 4.79 -21.03
CA ARG A 216 2.51 6.16 -20.94
C ARG A 216 2.07 6.55 -19.52
N GLY A 217 2.05 5.61 -18.58
CA GLY A 217 1.56 5.82 -17.22
C GLY A 217 2.67 5.81 -16.18
N THR A 218 2.28 5.63 -14.92
CA THR A 218 3.21 5.64 -13.79
C THR A 218 2.84 4.54 -12.81
N LEU A 219 3.82 3.73 -12.41
CA LEU A 219 3.71 2.79 -11.31
C LEU A 219 4.19 3.46 -10.02
N ILE A 220 3.35 3.44 -8.99
CA ILE A 220 3.64 3.83 -7.61
C ILE A 220 3.53 2.56 -6.77
N PHE A 221 4.66 2.03 -6.33
CA PHE A 221 4.71 0.84 -5.48
C PHE A 221 4.83 1.22 -4.01
N LEU A 222 3.98 0.64 -3.16
CA LEU A 222 4.03 0.79 -1.71
C LEU A 222 4.33 -0.57 -1.07
N GLY A 223 5.55 -0.74 -0.59
CA GLY A 223 6.00 -1.89 0.21
C GLY A 223 5.65 -1.78 1.69
N SER A 224 5.02 -0.69 2.12
CA SER A 224 4.36 -0.59 3.41
C SER A 224 2.88 -0.24 3.19
N PRO A 225 1.94 -1.04 3.71
CA PRO A 225 0.52 -0.77 3.54
C PRO A 225 0.08 0.55 4.17
N LEU A 226 -0.46 1.45 3.36
CA LEU A 226 -1.03 2.72 3.78
C LEU A 226 -2.51 2.56 4.17
N GLY A 227 -3.22 1.62 3.55
CA GLY A 227 -4.65 1.42 3.78
C GLY A 227 -5.07 1.23 5.24
N PRO A 228 -4.34 0.48 6.10
CA PRO A 228 -4.66 0.42 7.52
C PRO A 228 -4.64 1.78 8.24
N ALA A 229 -3.73 2.68 7.86
CA ALA A 229 -3.68 4.04 8.40
C ALA A 229 -4.86 4.88 7.88
N LEU A 230 -5.22 4.74 6.60
CA LEU A 230 -6.43 5.36 6.03
C LEU A 230 -7.70 4.91 6.76
N ARG A 231 -7.80 3.61 7.07
CA ARG A 231 -8.91 3.03 7.84
C ARG A 231 -8.98 3.61 9.25
N ALA A 232 -7.83 3.89 9.86
CA ALA A 232 -7.74 4.56 11.15
C ALA A 232 -7.98 6.08 11.08
N SER A 233 -8.34 6.61 9.90
CA SER A 233 -8.50 8.06 9.67
C SER A 233 -7.25 8.88 9.98
N ASP A 234 -6.06 8.30 9.73
CA ASP A 234 -4.80 9.01 9.90
C ASP A 234 -4.74 10.22 8.94
N PRO A 235 -4.58 11.45 9.46
CA PRO A 235 -4.65 12.66 8.65
C PRO A 235 -3.49 12.79 7.66
N GLU A 236 -2.30 12.29 8.01
CA GLU A 236 -1.13 12.31 7.14
C GLU A 236 -1.33 11.35 5.97
N ALA A 237 -1.83 10.13 6.25
CA ALA A 237 -2.15 9.16 5.20
C ALA A 237 -3.23 9.69 4.25
N ARG A 238 -4.31 10.30 4.78
CA ARG A 238 -5.37 10.90 3.94
C ARG A 238 -4.83 12.04 3.09
N SER A 239 -4.04 12.93 3.69
CA SER A 239 -3.48 14.08 2.97
C SER A 239 -2.52 13.66 1.86
N TRP A 240 -1.72 12.62 2.08
CA TRP A 240 -0.87 12.03 1.05
C TRP A 240 -1.67 11.43 -0.10
N LEU A 241 -2.70 10.64 0.20
CA LEU A 241 -3.55 10.03 -0.82
C LEU A 241 -4.23 11.10 -1.70
N GLN A 242 -4.81 12.14 -1.08
CA GLN A 242 -5.40 13.27 -1.80
C GLN A 242 -4.38 13.97 -2.72
N SER A 243 -3.15 14.14 -2.22
CA SER A 243 -2.07 14.73 -3.01
C SER A 243 -1.70 13.84 -4.19
N VAL A 244 -1.67 12.51 -4.02
CA VAL A 244 -1.36 11.54 -5.09
C VAL A 244 -2.41 11.59 -6.19
N VAL A 245 -3.70 11.60 -5.84
CA VAL A 245 -4.82 11.68 -6.80
C VAL A 245 -4.81 12.99 -7.59
N SER A 246 -4.27 14.07 -7.02
CA SER A 246 -4.25 15.40 -7.62
C SER A 246 -3.14 15.62 -8.67
N VAL A 247 -2.13 14.73 -8.75
CA VAL A 247 -1.02 14.81 -9.74
C VAL A 247 -1.44 14.26 -11.10
#